data_AF-U2RDP1-F1
#
_entry.id   AF-U2RDP1-F1
#
_cell.length_a   1.000
_cell.length_b   1.000
_cell.length_c   1.000
_cell.angle_alpha   90.00
_cell.angle_beta   90.00
_cell.angle_gamma   90.00
#
_symmetry.space_group_name_H-M   'P 1'
#
loop_
_entity.id
_entity.type
_entity.pdbx_description
1 polymer ?
#
loop_
_entity_poly.entity_id
_entity_poly.type
_entity_poly.pdbx_seq_one_letter_code
_entity_poly.pdbx_strand_id
1 'polypeptide(L)'
;MEDIKLKKMKEILYSNPKYKNMKIDYRIEEGNYYLIYHYQKNFNIFDMEFHELMSKIIEEVFYKNGITNVGQRDVLEREVKEYFPEKNEILNFYTALEFEEILNTLSKTFKKNIASNYTDTYFAINKYNNMKLNKRSKLNKTKYNKPNIIYSNFS
;
A
#
# COMPACT_ATOMS: atom_id res chain seq x y z
N MET A 1 20.69 -3.95 -8.48
CA MET A 1 21.58 -4.99 -9.03
C MET A 1 20.92 -5.45 -10.32
N GLU A 2 21.58 -5.27 -11.48
CA GLU A 2 21.01 -5.66 -12.77
C GLU A 2 20.90 -7.19 -12.83
N ASP A 3 19.74 -7.72 -13.24
CA ASP A 3 19.54 -9.16 -13.35
C ASP A 3 20.45 -9.73 -14.45
N ILE A 4 21.51 -10.41 -14.03
CA ILE A 4 22.54 -10.98 -14.91
C ILE A 4 21.94 -12.00 -15.88
N LYS A 5 20.92 -12.76 -15.48
CA LYS A 5 20.27 -13.74 -16.38
C LYS A 5 19.53 -13.02 -17.48
N LEU A 6 18.65 -12.09 -17.11
CA LEU A 6 17.88 -11.29 -18.07
C LEU A 6 18.78 -10.52 -19.04
N LYS A 7 19.90 -9.99 -18.52
CA LYS A 7 20.91 -9.31 -19.34
C LYS A 7 21.48 -10.24 -20.42
N LYS A 8 21.96 -11.43 -20.03
CA LYS A 8 22.49 -12.43 -20.98
C LYS A 8 21.44 -12.90 -21.99
N MET A 9 20.19 -13.11 -21.54
CA MET A 9 19.09 -13.48 -22.44
C MET A 9 18.91 -12.43 -23.54
N LYS A 10 18.89 -11.14 -23.16
CA LYS A 10 18.77 -10.02 -24.09
C LYS A 10 19.96 -9.89 -25.03
N GLU A 11 21.19 -10.06 -24.51
CA GLU A 11 22.40 -10.05 -25.34
C GLU A 11 22.37 -11.13 -26.43
N ILE A 12 21.93 -12.35 -26.10
CA ILE A 12 21.82 -13.44 -27.08
C ILE A 12 20.66 -13.17 -28.06
N LEU A 13 19.46 -12.86 -27.58
CA LEU A 13 18.29 -12.66 -28.43
C LEU A 13 18.48 -11.51 -29.42
N TYR A 14 18.98 -10.36 -28.92
CA TYR A 14 19.14 -9.14 -29.72
C TYR A 14 20.41 -9.14 -30.57
N SER A 15 21.24 -10.18 -30.49
CA SER A 15 22.31 -10.40 -31.47
C SER A 15 21.77 -10.59 -32.89
N ASN A 16 20.53 -11.05 -33.02
CA ASN A 16 19.78 -11.04 -34.27
C ASN A 16 18.87 -9.79 -34.33
N PRO A 17 19.09 -8.89 -35.31
CA PRO A 17 18.31 -7.65 -35.44
C PRO A 17 16.79 -7.84 -35.57
N LYS A 18 16.35 -9.00 -36.08
CA LYS A 18 14.93 -9.37 -36.24
C LYS A 18 14.15 -9.32 -34.93
N TYR A 19 14.81 -9.62 -33.81
CA TYR A 19 14.19 -9.69 -32.48
C TYR A 19 14.55 -8.51 -31.58
N LYS A 20 15.22 -7.47 -32.09
CA LYS A 20 15.69 -6.33 -31.29
C LYS A 20 14.58 -5.62 -30.50
N ASN A 21 13.35 -5.67 -31.00
CA ASN A 21 12.18 -5.04 -30.40
C ASN A 21 11.25 -6.05 -29.68
N MET A 22 11.62 -7.33 -29.64
CA MET A 22 10.86 -8.35 -28.92
C MET A 22 10.95 -8.06 -27.42
N LYS A 23 9.83 -8.12 -26.71
CA LYS A 23 9.84 -8.11 -25.24
C LYS A 23 10.21 -9.50 -24.76
N ILE A 24 11.13 -9.60 -23.82
CA ILE A 24 11.52 -10.86 -23.17
C ILE A 24 11.80 -10.62 -21.69
N ASP A 25 11.30 -11.51 -20.85
CA ASP A 25 11.60 -11.57 -19.43
C ASP A 25 11.36 -13.00 -18.90
N TYR A 26 11.54 -13.22 -17.60
CA TYR A 26 11.24 -14.50 -16.97
C TYR A 26 10.72 -14.32 -15.54
N ARG A 27 10.01 -15.34 -15.05
CA ARG A 27 9.64 -15.44 -13.63
C ARG A 27 9.93 -16.83 -13.09
N ILE A 28 10.03 -16.93 -11.78
CA ILE A 28 10.18 -18.21 -11.07
C ILE A 28 8.81 -18.57 -10.52
N GLU A 29 8.29 -19.73 -10.92
CA GLU A 29 7.05 -20.29 -10.42
C GLU A 29 7.33 -21.39 -9.37
N GLU A 30 6.26 -21.98 -8.83
CA GLU A 30 6.36 -23.06 -7.86
C GLU A 30 7.25 -24.22 -8.37
N GLY A 31 8.00 -24.83 -7.45
CA GLY A 31 8.92 -25.91 -7.81
C GLY A 31 10.18 -25.47 -8.56
N ASN A 32 10.61 -24.20 -8.38
CA ASN A 32 11.77 -23.62 -9.07
C ASN A 32 11.67 -23.73 -10.60
N TYR A 33 10.46 -23.59 -11.13
CA TYR A 33 10.23 -23.56 -12.57
C TYR A 33 10.50 -22.18 -13.12
N TYR A 34 11.44 -22.07 -14.05
CA TYR A 34 11.76 -20.81 -14.72
C TYR A 34 10.93 -20.69 -15.99
N LEU A 35 9.93 -19.81 -15.97
CA LEU A 35 9.10 -19.52 -17.14
C LEU A 35 9.66 -18.29 -17.87
N ILE A 36 10.25 -18.52 -19.04
CA ILE A 36 10.64 -17.44 -19.96
C ILE A 36 9.41 -17.04 -20.75
N TYR A 37 9.11 -15.74 -20.81
CA TYR A 37 7.99 -15.24 -21.58
C TYR A 37 8.43 -14.12 -22.52
N HIS A 38 7.82 -14.11 -23.70
CA HIS A 38 8.17 -13.18 -24.77
C HIS A 38 6.93 -12.65 -25.48
N TYR A 39 7.07 -11.49 -26.12
CA TYR A 39 6.03 -10.90 -26.94
C TYR A 39 6.62 -10.14 -28.12
N GLN A 40 6.06 -10.38 -29.29
CA GLN A 40 6.23 -9.55 -30.48
C GLN A 40 4.91 -9.54 -31.26
N LYS A 41 4.50 -8.37 -31.75
CA LYS A 41 3.27 -8.26 -32.53
C LYS A 41 3.39 -9.08 -33.81
N ASN A 42 2.36 -9.87 -34.12
CA ASN A 42 2.32 -10.80 -35.26
C ASN A 42 3.51 -11.78 -35.28
N PHE A 43 3.93 -12.25 -34.10
CA PHE A 43 5.00 -13.24 -34.00
C PHE A 43 4.62 -14.55 -34.69
N ASN A 44 5.57 -15.13 -35.43
CA ASN A 44 5.41 -16.44 -36.03
C ASN A 44 5.93 -17.51 -35.07
N ILE A 45 5.03 -18.29 -34.47
CA ILE A 45 5.40 -19.36 -33.54
C ILE A 45 6.25 -20.48 -34.17
N PHE A 46 6.33 -20.55 -35.51
CA PHE A 46 7.14 -21.53 -36.23
C PHE A 46 8.50 -20.97 -36.68
N ASP A 47 8.91 -19.81 -36.17
CA ASP A 47 10.16 -19.16 -36.53
C ASP A 47 11.38 -19.94 -36.01
N MET A 48 12.03 -20.71 -36.89
CA MET A 48 13.14 -21.59 -36.51
C MET A 48 14.36 -20.83 -35.98
N GLU A 49 14.67 -19.65 -36.54
CA GLU A 49 15.78 -18.83 -36.06
C GLU A 49 15.56 -18.37 -34.62
N PHE A 50 14.31 -18.08 -34.27
CA PHE A 50 13.95 -17.73 -32.90
C PHE A 50 14.14 -18.93 -31.96
N HIS A 51 13.66 -20.11 -32.34
CA HIS A 51 13.78 -21.32 -31.53
C HIS A 51 15.23 -21.77 -31.32
N GLU A 52 16.10 -21.56 -32.31
CA GLU A 52 17.55 -21.77 -32.17
C GLU A 52 18.17 -20.81 -31.14
N LEU A 53 17.83 -19.52 -31.22
CA LEU A 53 18.29 -18.54 -30.23
C LEU A 53 17.77 -18.84 -28.83
N MET A 54 16.50 -19.24 -28.71
CA MET A 54 15.91 -19.61 -27.42
C MET A 54 16.55 -20.85 -26.83
N SER A 55 16.86 -21.85 -27.65
CA SER A 55 17.61 -23.04 -27.23
C SER A 55 18.99 -22.67 -26.69
N LYS A 56 19.71 -21.77 -27.38
CA LYS A 56 20.99 -21.22 -26.91
C LYS A 56 20.86 -20.45 -25.59
N ILE A 57 19.79 -19.66 -25.43
CA ILE A 57 19.50 -18.95 -24.18
C ILE A 57 19.28 -19.95 -23.04
N ILE A 58 18.44 -20.97 -23.25
CA ILE A 58 18.15 -21.99 -22.23
C ILE A 58 19.43 -22.71 -21.82
N GLU A 59 20.26 -23.08 -22.79
CA GLU A 59 21.53 -23.76 -22.51
C GLU A 59 22.51 -22.87 -21.72
N GLU A 60 22.83 -21.68 -22.25
CA GLU A 60 23.88 -20.81 -21.72
C GLU A 60 23.50 -20.14 -20.39
N VAL A 61 22.23 -19.78 -20.22
CA VAL A 61 21.75 -19.01 -19.07
C VAL A 61 21.25 -19.92 -17.95
N PHE A 62 20.70 -21.09 -18.27
CA PHE A 62 20.06 -21.95 -17.28
C PHE A 62 20.76 -23.31 -17.13
N TYR A 63 20.88 -24.10 -18.20
CA TYR A 63 21.37 -25.48 -18.08
C TYR A 63 22.82 -25.55 -17.61
N LYS A 64 23.72 -24.71 -18.15
CA LYS A 64 25.11 -24.63 -17.68
C LYS A 64 25.25 -24.18 -16.22
N ASN A 65 24.20 -23.58 -15.65
CA ASN A 65 24.12 -23.18 -14.25
C ASN A 65 23.32 -24.17 -13.39
N GLY A 66 23.03 -25.38 -13.91
CA GLY A 66 22.32 -26.44 -13.19
C GLY A 66 20.81 -26.27 -13.08
N ILE A 67 20.22 -25.31 -13.80
CA ILE A 67 18.76 -25.06 -13.78
C ILE A 67 18.13 -25.78 -14.96
N THR A 68 17.50 -26.93 -14.74
CA THR A 68 16.93 -27.75 -15.82
C THR A 68 15.42 -27.56 -16.02
N ASN A 69 14.71 -27.05 -15.00
CA ASN A 69 13.27 -26.83 -15.05
C ASN A 69 12.94 -25.47 -15.65
N VAL A 70 13.01 -25.38 -16.98
CA VAL A 70 12.80 -24.15 -17.74
C VAL A 70 11.78 -24.39 -18.84
N GLY A 71 10.88 -23.44 -19.04
CA GLY A 71 9.95 -23.46 -20.16
C GLY A 71 9.72 -22.08 -20.75
N GLN A 72 8.91 -22.06 -21.81
CA GLN A 72 8.70 -20.88 -22.63
C GLN A 72 7.22 -20.62 -22.87
N ARG A 73 6.84 -19.35 -22.89
CA ARG A 73 5.48 -18.89 -23.25
C ARG A 73 5.53 -17.70 -24.20
N ASP A 74 4.75 -17.80 -25.27
CA ASP A 74 4.37 -16.65 -26.09
C ASP A 74 3.19 -15.93 -25.40
N VAL A 75 3.34 -14.63 -25.16
CA VAL A 75 2.37 -13.81 -24.45
C VAL A 75 1.41 -13.21 -25.46
N LEU A 76 0.10 -13.34 -25.22
CA LEU A 76 -0.89 -12.72 -26.10
C LEU A 76 -0.92 -11.21 -25.90
N GLU A 77 -1.25 -10.44 -26.94
CA GLU A 77 -1.30 -8.95 -26.88
C GLU A 77 -2.14 -8.44 -25.70
N ARG A 78 -3.26 -9.12 -25.39
CA ARG A 78 -4.15 -8.80 -24.25
C ARG A 78 -3.49 -8.98 -22.88
N GLU A 79 -2.46 -9.81 -22.79
CA GLU A 79 -1.76 -10.18 -21.54
C GLU A 79 -0.47 -9.37 -21.35
N VAL A 80 -0.05 -8.58 -22.36
CA VAL A 80 1.24 -7.86 -22.32
C VAL A 80 1.40 -6.95 -21.11
N LYS A 81 0.33 -6.31 -20.64
CA LYS A 81 0.37 -5.44 -19.45
C LYS A 81 0.63 -6.21 -18.15
N GLU A 82 0.14 -7.44 -18.06
CA GLU A 82 0.35 -8.30 -16.90
C GLU A 82 1.79 -8.80 -16.82
N TYR A 83 2.36 -9.19 -17.96
CA TYR A 83 3.72 -9.78 -18.03
C TYR A 83 4.82 -8.72 -18.15
N PHE A 84 4.53 -7.58 -18.76
CA PHE A 84 5.46 -6.47 -18.96
C PHE A 84 4.84 -5.16 -18.45
N PRO A 85 4.57 -5.05 -17.14
CA PRO A 85 4.02 -3.84 -16.55
C PRO A 85 4.97 -2.66 -16.79
N GLU A 86 4.41 -1.50 -17.10
CA GLU A 86 5.20 -0.28 -17.18
C GLU A 86 5.75 0.03 -15.78
N LYS A 87 7.04 0.38 -15.67
CA LYS A 87 7.69 0.67 -14.37
C LYS A 87 6.95 1.71 -13.53
N ASN A 88 6.18 2.59 -14.17
CA ASN A 88 5.38 3.62 -13.50
C ASN A 88 4.14 3.05 -12.79
N GLU A 89 3.56 1.95 -13.27
CA GLU A 89 2.37 1.34 -12.65
C GLU A 89 2.72 0.58 -11.37
N ILE A 90 3.89 -0.08 -11.33
CA ILE A 90 4.39 -0.77 -10.12
C ILE A 90 4.66 0.23 -9.01
N LEU A 91 5.33 1.35 -9.33
CA LEU A 91 5.60 2.40 -8.35
C LEU A 91 4.28 2.94 -7.78
N ASN A 92 3.32 3.27 -8.64
CA ASN A 92 1.99 3.77 -8.24
C ASN A 92 1.22 2.80 -7.31
N PHE A 93 1.36 1.48 -7.50
CA PHE A 93 0.71 0.49 -6.63
C PHE A 93 1.29 0.51 -5.21
N TYR A 94 2.62 0.54 -5.07
CA TYR A 94 3.27 0.63 -3.75
C TYR A 94 2.97 1.97 -3.07
N THR A 95 2.96 3.07 -3.81
CA THR A 95 2.59 4.38 -3.24
C THR A 95 1.15 4.37 -2.74
N ALA A 96 0.21 3.78 -3.48
CA ALA A 96 -1.20 3.71 -3.09
C ALA A 96 -1.40 2.91 -1.79
N LEU A 97 -0.69 1.78 -1.63
CA LEU A 97 -0.74 0.97 -0.41
C LEU A 97 -0.18 1.71 0.80
N GLU A 98 0.96 2.40 0.65
CA GLU A 98 1.53 3.22 1.73
C GLU A 98 0.58 4.36 2.14
N PHE A 99 -0.07 5.01 1.17
CA PHE A 99 -1.06 6.06 1.45
C PHE A 99 -2.28 5.52 2.21
N GLU A 100 -2.78 4.33 1.87
CA GLU A 100 -3.92 3.72 2.55
C GLU A 100 -3.59 3.34 4.01
N GLU A 101 -2.38 2.85 4.26
CA GLU A 101 -1.92 2.53 5.62
C GLU A 101 -1.75 3.79 6.49
N ILE A 102 -1.20 4.87 5.91
CA ILE A 102 -1.10 6.18 6.56
C ILE A 102 -2.49 6.74 6.89
N LEU A 103 -3.43 6.71 5.95
CA LEU A 103 -4.81 7.18 6.16
C LEU A 103 -5.52 6.39 7.26
N ASN A 104 -5.36 5.07 7.28
CA ASN A 104 -5.93 4.21 8.31
C ASN A 104 -5.36 4.54 9.71
N THR A 105 -4.06 4.81 9.79
CA THR A 105 -3.38 5.18 11.04
C THR A 105 -3.84 6.56 11.55
N LEU A 106 -3.94 7.54 10.65
CA LEU A 106 -4.47 8.88 10.95
C LEU A 106 -5.92 8.82 11.43
N SER A 107 -6.78 8.06 10.74
CA SER A 107 -8.19 7.87 11.10
C SER A 107 -8.35 7.26 12.50
N LYS A 108 -7.58 6.21 12.82
CA LYS A 108 -7.58 5.60 14.16
C LYS A 108 -7.13 6.59 15.24
N THR A 109 -6.07 7.34 14.98
CA THR A 109 -5.52 8.32 15.92
C THR A 109 -6.50 9.48 16.17
N PHE A 110 -7.13 9.98 15.10
CA PHE A 110 -8.13 11.04 15.18
C PHE A 110 -9.35 10.60 16.00
N LYS A 111 -9.88 9.38 15.75
CA LYS A 111 -10.97 8.80 16.55
C LYS A 111 -10.60 8.69 18.03
N LYS A 112 -9.37 8.25 18.34
CA LYS A 112 -8.87 8.14 19.72
C LYS A 112 -8.81 9.51 20.41
N ASN A 113 -8.35 10.54 19.71
CA ASN A 113 -8.24 11.89 20.27
C ASN A 113 -9.61 12.54 20.51
N ILE A 114 -10.59 12.32 19.64
CA ILE A 114 -11.97 12.76 19.88
C ILE A 114 -12.55 12.08 21.11
N ALA A 115 -12.37 10.76 21.24
CA ALA A 115 -12.86 10.01 22.39
C ALA A 115 -12.26 10.53 23.71
N SER A 116 -10.94 10.80 23.73
CA SER A 116 -10.26 11.37 24.90
C SER A 116 -10.80 12.75 25.28
N ASN A 117 -10.97 13.65 24.30
CA ASN A 117 -11.49 14.98 24.55
C ASN A 117 -12.92 14.95 25.10
N TYR A 118 -13.75 14.01 24.64
CA TYR A 118 -15.11 13.84 25.14
C TYR A 118 -15.13 13.33 26.59
N THR A 119 -14.25 12.38 26.94
CA THR A 119 -14.11 11.92 28.33
C THR A 119 -13.62 13.04 29.24
N ASP A 120 -12.62 13.82 28.80
CA ASP A 120 -12.04 14.88 29.61
C ASP A 120 -13.03 16.02 29.87
N THR A 121 -13.81 16.39 28.86
CA THR A 121 -14.90 17.38 29.02
C THR A 121 -16.03 16.86 29.90
N TYR A 122 -16.43 15.60 29.75
CA TYR A 122 -17.44 14.98 30.62
C TYR A 122 -16.99 14.92 32.09
N PHE A 123 -15.73 14.54 32.35
CA PHE A 123 -15.16 14.54 33.70
C PHE A 123 -15.07 15.96 34.29
N ALA A 124 -14.65 16.95 33.50
CA ALA A 124 -14.57 18.34 33.93
C ALA A 124 -15.94 18.93 34.31
N ILE A 125 -16.97 18.66 33.49
CA ILE A 125 -18.35 19.12 33.74
C ILE A 125 -18.91 18.47 35.02
N ASN A 126 -18.73 17.16 35.20
CA ASN A 126 -19.22 16.47 36.39
C ASN A 126 -18.53 16.95 37.67
N LYS A 127 -17.22 17.22 37.63
CA LYS A 127 -16.48 17.79 38.76
C LYS A 127 -17.00 19.18 39.15
N TYR A 128 -17.26 20.03 38.16
CA TYR A 128 -17.80 21.37 38.39
C TYR A 128 -19.21 21.33 39.02
N ASN A 129 -20.10 20.47 38.51
CA ASN A 129 -21.47 20.33 39.01
C ASN A 129 -21.50 19.84 40.47
N ASN A 130 -20.69 18.84 40.81
CA ASN A 130 -20.56 18.34 42.18
C ASN A 130 -20.03 19.42 43.15
N MET A 131 -19.08 20.25 42.71
CA MET A 131 -18.54 21.33 43.53
C MET A 131 -19.58 22.45 43.79
N LYS A 132 -20.45 22.74 42.81
CA LYS A 132 -21.52 23.75 42.92
C LYS A 132 -22.65 23.31 43.85
N LEU A 133 -23.02 22.02 43.82
CA LEU A 133 -23.97 21.43 44.77
C LEU A 133 -23.46 21.54 46.21
N ASN A 134 -22.19 21.22 46.45
CA ASN A 134 -21.56 21.34 47.78
C ASN A 134 -21.44 22.79 48.29
N LYS A 135 -21.35 23.80 47.42
CA LYS A 135 -21.39 25.22 47.83
C LYS A 135 -22.80 25.68 48.22
N ARG A 136 -23.83 25.23 47.49
CA ARG A 136 -25.23 25.61 47.78
C ARG A 136 -25.75 25.02 49.10
N SER A 137 -25.38 23.79 49.43
CA SER A 137 -25.76 23.16 50.71
C SER A 137 -25.17 23.87 51.93
N LYS A 138 -23.98 24.48 51.80
CA LYS A 138 -23.35 25.28 52.87
C LYS A 138 -24.01 26.65 53.07
N LEU A 139 -24.51 27.28 51.99
CA LEU A 139 -25.08 28.63 52.04
C LEU A 139 -26.48 28.70 52.69
N ASN A 140 -27.26 27.62 52.61
CA ASN A 140 -28.62 27.59 53.16
C ASN A 140 -28.67 27.47 54.69
N LYS A 141 -27.54 27.16 55.36
CA LYS A 141 -27.48 27.06 56.82
C LYS A 141 -27.33 28.41 57.55
N THR A 142 -27.05 29.51 56.84
CA THR A 142 -26.64 30.78 57.46
C THR A 142 -27.63 31.95 57.30
N LYS A 143 -28.83 31.75 56.73
CA LYS A 143 -29.73 32.85 56.30
C LYS A 143 -31.05 33.04 57.08
N TYR A 144 -31.18 32.53 58.29
CA TYR A 144 -32.31 32.86 59.18
C TYR A 144 -31.84 33.44 60.52
N ASN A 145 -31.32 34.68 60.49
CA ASN A 145 -31.29 35.57 61.65
C ASN A 145 -31.79 36.93 61.16
N LYS A 146 -32.96 37.37 61.64
CA LYS A 146 -33.68 38.56 61.17
C LYS A 146 -33.62 39.65 62.25
N PRO A 147 -33.11 40.86 61.98
CA PRO A 147 -33.40 42.02 62.82
C PRO A 147 -34.33 43.04 62.13
N ASN A 148 -35.27 43.51 62.93
CA ASN A 148 -36.32 44.51 62.64
C ASN A 148 -35.77 45.92 62.50
N ILE A 149 -36.26 46.71 61.52
CA ILE A 149 -36.45 48.17 61.66
C ILE A 149 -37.68 48.62 60.84
N ILE A 150 -38.49 49.48 61.46
CA ILE A 150 -39.73 50.12 61.01
C ILE A 150 -39.38 51.43 60.27
N TYR A 151 -40.02 51.69 59.12
CA TYR A 151 -39.89 52.94 58.36
C TYR A 151 -41.07 53.88 58.66
N SER A 152 -40.79 55.13 59.03
CA SER A 152 -41.81 56.19 59.08
C SER A 152 -41.52 57.26 58.01
N ASN A 153 -42.50 57.37 57.10
CA ASN A 153 -43.08 58.59 56.50
C ASN A 153 -42.13 59.41 55.61
N PHE A 154 -42.51 59.92 54.45
CA PHE A 154 -43.68 60.73 54.06
C PHE A 154 -43.84 60.58 52.53
N SER A 155 -45.00 60.81 51.91
CA SER A 155 -45.83 62.01 52.04
C SER A 155 -47.29 61.74 51.71
#